data_AF-A0A4Q3W067-F1
#
_entry.id   AF-A0A4Q3W067-F1
#
_cell.length_a   1.000
_cell.length_b   1.000
_cell.length_c   1.000
_cell.angle_alpha   90.00
_cell.angle_beta   90.00
_cell.angle_gamma   90.00
#
_symmetry.space_group_name_H-M   'P 1'
#
loop_
_entity.id
_entity.type
_entity.pdbx_description
1 polymer ?
#
loop_
_entity_poly.entity_id
_entity_poly.type
_entity_poly.pdbx_seq_one_letter_code
_entity_poly.pdbx_strand_id
1 'polypeptide(L)' 'MAMPRVPMVQYLLQKGYLKPEQLEEAKKVQQQTGQSDMGKVLVTLNYVGEREVLMGKAQEAGLGFVDLDR' A
#
# COMPACT_ATOMS: atom_id res chain seq x y z
N MET A 1 -1.41 -0.81 23.02
CA MET A 1 -2.21 0.27 22.39
C MET A 1 -2.58 -0.22 21.00
N ALA A 2 -3.88 -0.40 20.70
CA ALA A 2 -4.31 -0.83 19.37
C ALA A 2 -4.00 0.30 18.38
N MET A 3 -3.11 0.06 17.43
CA MET A 3 -2.82 1.04 16.37
C MET A 3 -4.12 1.31 15.61
N PRO A 4 -4.43 2.58 15.28
CA PRO A 4 -5.57 2.88 14.44
C PRO A 4 -5.41 2.10 13.13
N ARG A 5 -6.42 1.30 12.76
CA ARG A 5 -6.41 0.57 11.49
C ARG A 5 -6.58 1.57 10.37
N VAL A 6 -5.46 2.05 9.84
CA VAL A 6 -5.42 2.93 8.68
C VAL A 6 -5.34 2.04 7.45
N PRO A 7 -6.18 2.25 6.42
CA PRO A 7 -6.07 1.53 5.15
C PRO A 7 -4.65 1.66 4.59
N MET A 8 -4.11 0.58 4.01
CA MET A 8 -2.75 0.56 3.43
C MET A 8 -2.50 1.79 2.53
N VAL A 9 -3.45 2.11 1.66
CA VAL A 9 -3.41 3.24 0.74
C VAL A 9 -3.25 4.58 1.46
N GLN A 10 -3.98 4.77 2.55
CA GLN A 10 -3.98 6.01 3.30
C GLN A 10 -2.69 6.16 4.12
N TYR A 11 -2.14 5.05 4.62
CA TYR A 11 -0.80 5.02 5.22
C TYR A 11 0.28 5.42 4.21
N LEU A 12 0.24 4.85 3.00
CA LEU A 12 1.19 5.16 1.92
C LEU A 12 1.12 6.64 1.51
N LEU A 13 -0.08 7.21 1.43
CA LEU A 13 -0.29 8.64 1.17
C LEU A 13 0.28 9.52 2.30
N GLN A 14 -0.01 9.19 3.57
CA GLN A 14 0.48 9.94 4.72
C GLN A 14 1.99 9.91 4.86
N LYS A 15 2.62 8.78 4.50
CA LYS A 15 4.08 8.63 4.49
C LYS A 15 4.75 9.28 3.29
N GLY A 16 3.99 9.70 2.27
CA GLY A 16 4.53 10.28 1.04
C GLY A 16 5.10 9.23 0.07
N TYR A 17 4.87 7.95 0.29
CA TYR A 17 5.26 6.88 -0.63
C TYR A 17 4.38 6.85 -1.87
N LEU A 18 3.12 7.28 -1.75
CA LEU A 18 2.16 7.31 -2.84
C LEU A 18 1.58 8.72 -2.97
N LYS A 19 1.42 9.21 -4.20
CA LYS A 19 0.67 10.44 -4.49
C LYS A 19 -0.81 10.15 -4.74
N PRO A 20 -1.72 11.10 -4.45
CA PRO A 20 -3.15 10.94 -4.74
C PRO A 20 -3.42 10.68 -6.23
N GLU A 21 -2.64 11.30 -7.12
CA GLU A 21 -2.74 11.10 -8.57
C GLU A 21 -2.38 9.66 -8.99
N GLN A 22 -1.33 9.09 -8.38
CA GLN A 22 -0.89 7.72 -8.64
C GLN A 22 -1.91 6.71 -8.10
N LEU A 23 -2.57 7.02 -6.99
CA LEU A 23 -3.65 6.18 -6.46
C LEU A 23 -4.85 6.13 -7.42
N GLU A 24 -5.24 7.27 -7.99
CA GLU A 24 -6.33 7.33 -8.97
C GLU A 24 -6.01 6.47 -10.21
N GLU A 25 -4.77 6.55 -10.71
CA GLU A 25 -4.31 5.74 -11.83
C GLU A 25 -4.27 4.24 -11.48
N ALA A 26 -3.74 3.90 -10.31
CA ALA A 26 -3.72 2.52 -9.83
C ALA A 26 -5.13 1.94 -9.66
N LYS A 27 -6.12 2.71 -9.20
CA LYS A 27 -7.53 2.28 -9.14
C LYS A 27 -8.10 1.97 -10.52
N LYS A 28 -7.78 2.79 -11.54
CA LYS A 28 -8.23 2.52 -12.92
C LYS A 28 -7.63 1.22 -13.43
N VAL A 29 -6.33 1.03 -13.25
CA VAL A 29 -5.63 -0.20 -13.66
C VAL A 29 -6.18 -1.40 -12.88
N GLN A 30 -6.46 -1.25 -11.60
CA GLN A 30 -7.06 -2.29 -10.76
C GLN A 30 -8.42 -2.75 -11.33
N GLN A 31 -9.29 -1.80 -11.69
CA GLN A 31 -10.59 -2.11 -12.28
C GLN A 31 -10.47 -2.75 -13.67
N GLN A 32 -9.50 -2.32 -14.48
CA GLN A 32 -9.26 -2.87 -15.82
C GLN A 32 -8.67 -4.29 -15.78
N THR A 33 -7.76 -4.55 -14.85
CA THR A 33 -7.09 -5.85 -14.69
C THR A 33 -7.92 -6.84 -13.88
N GLY A 34 -8.94 -6.38 -13.16
CA GLY A 34 -9.70 -7.19 -12.21
C GLY A 34 -8.89 -7.63 -10.98
N GLN A 35 -7.74 -7.00 -10.74
CA GLN A 35 -6.84 -7.43 -9.67
C GLN A 35 -7.34 -6.95 -8.31
N SER A 36 -7.70 -7.87 -7.42
CA SER A 36 -8.23 -7.50 -6.10
C SER A 36 -7.18 -6.86 -5.18
N ASP A 37 -5.90 -7.13 -5.41
CA ASP A 37 -4.80 -6.64 -4.57
C ASP A 37 -4.23 -5.32 -5.11
N MET A 38 -4.67 -4.20 -4.52
CA MET A 38 -4.17 -2.87 -4.84
C MET A 38 -2.66 -2.76 -4.63
N GLY A 39 -2.11 -3.43 -3.62
CA GLY A 39 -0.67 -3.41 -3.34
C GLY A 39 0.14 -3.94 -4.51
N LYS A 40 -0.30 -5.07 -5.10
CA LYS A 40 0.34 -5.62 -6.30
C LYS A 40 0.25 -4.66 -7.48
N VAL A 41 -0.90 -4.03 -7.71
CA VAL A 41 -1.05 -3.05 -8.80
C VAL A 41 -0.09 -1.87 -8.62
N LEU A 42 0.03 -1.34 -7.41
CA LEU A 42 0.94 -0.23 -7.12
C LEU A 42 2.42 -0.61 -7.33
N VAL A 43 2.81 -1.85 -7.01
CA VAL A 43 4.15 -2.39 -7.27
C VAL A 43 4.38 -2.60 -8.76
N THR A 44 3.41 -3.17 -9.48
CA THR A 44 3.49 -3.36 -10.93
C THR A 44 3.62 -2.04 -11.68
N LEU A 45 2.94 -0.99 -11.20
CA LEU A 45 3.06 0.37 -11.72
C LEU A 45 4.32 1.10 -11.25
N ASN A 46 5.14 0.45 -10.42
CA ASN A 46 6.39 0.98 -9.88
C ASN A 46 6.20 2.29 -9.10
N TYR A 47 5.02 2.49 -8.50
CA TYR A 47 4.73 3.66 -7.66
C TYR A 47 5.21 3.49 -6.23
N VAL A 48 5.20 2.26 -5.73
CA VAL A 48 5.66 1.87 -4.40
C VAL A 48 6.41 0.55 -4.51
N GLY A 49 7.35 0.29 -3.61
CA GLY A 49 7.98 -1.02 -3.52
C GLY A 49 7.14 -2.01 -2.73
N GLU A 50 7.54 -3.28 -2.79
CA GLU A 50 6.89 -4.37 -2.06
C GLU A 50 6.96 -4.16 -0.55
N ARG A 51 8.06 -3.56 -0.05
CA ARG A 51 8.24 -3.23 1.37
C ARG A 51 7.21 -2.23 1.85
N GLU A 52 6.95 -1.18 1.07
CA GLU A 52 5.97 -0.15 1.43
C GLU A 52 4.55 -0.72 1.46
N VAL A 53 4.21 -1.57 0.49
CA VAL A 53 2.94 -2.31 0.47
C VAL A 53 2.81 -3.20 1.69
N LEU A 54 3.87 -3.94 2.04
CA LEU A 54 3.86 -4.83 3.20
C LEU A 54 3.70 -4.04 4.50
N MET A 55 4.38 -2.89 4.63
CA MET A 55 4.20 -1.95 5.74
C MET A 55 2.76 -1.50 5.86
N GLY A 56 2.15 -1.03 4.77
CA GLY A 56 0.76 -0.59 4.80
C GLY A 56 -0.22 -1.72 5.12
N LYS A 57 0.02 -2.95 4.63
CA LYS A 57 -0.78 -4.13 4.98
C LYS A 57 -0.63 -4.51 6.47
N ALA A 58 0.58 -4.41 7.02
CA ALA A 58 0.81 -4.62 8.44
C ALA A 58 0.04 -3.60 9.28
N GLN A 59 0.06 -2.31 8.89
CA GLN A 59 -0.72 -1.27 9.56
C GLN A 59 -2.23 -1.51 9.48
N GLU A 60 -2.73 -1.93 8.33
CA GLU A 60 -4.15 -2.28 8.14
C GLU A 60 -4.57 -3.47 9.03
N ALA A 61 -3.68 -4.47 9.16
CA ALA A 61 -3.87 -5.61 10.04
C ALA A 61 -3.65 -5.28 11.53
N GLY A 62 -3.12 -4.10 11.86
CA GLY A 62 -2.71 -3.74 13.22
C GLY A 62 -1.49 -4.53 13.73
N LEU A 63 -0.67 -5.05 12.81
CA LEU A 63 0.56 -5.78 13.08
C LEU A 63 1.76 -4.84 13.03
N GLY A 64 2.75 -5.10 13.88
CA GLY A 64 4.06 -4.44 13.77
C GLY A 64 4.79 -4.96 12.54
N PHE A 65 5.27 -4.04 11.70
CA PHE A 65 6.16 -4.39 10.59
C PHE A 65 7.61 -4.43 11.09
N VAL A 66 8.31 -5.53 10.80
CA VAL A 66 9.73 -5.72 11.11
C VAL A 66 10.42 -6.23 9.85
N ASP A 67 11.41 -5.49 9.35
CA ASP A 67 12.32 -5.99 8.32
C ASP A 67 13.30 -6.99 8.96
N LEU A 68 13.30 -8.23 8.47
CA LEU A 68 14.15 -9.31 8.98
C LEU A 68 15.54 -9.36 8.30
N ASP A 69 15.79 -8.49 7.32
CA ASP A 69 17.00 -8.49 6.49
C ASP A 69 18.11 -7.55 7.04
N ARG A 70 18.21 -7.39 8.36
CA ARG A 70 19.16 -6.48 9.01
C ARG A 70 20.20 -7.20 9.86
#